data_AF-A0A1F4HCK0-F1
#
_entry.id   AF-A0A1F4HCK0-F1
#
_cell.length_a   1.000
_cell.length_b   1.000
_cell.length_c   1.000
_cell.angle_alpha   90.00
_cell.angle_beta   90.00
_cell.angle_gamma   90.00
#
_symmetry.space_group_name_H-M   'P 1'
#
loop_
_entity.id
_entity.type
_entity.pdbx_description
1 polymer ?
#
loop_
_entity_poly.entity_id
_entity_poly.type
_entity_poly.pdbx_seq_one_letter_code
_entity_poly.pdbx_strand_id
1 'polypeptide(L)'
;YRFDGKQWKVYGGPRLDKAVQAGKQPPIYEDRLTLMVDDGKVPGFAQQGCWLTCHEGERDMPKEASTQEAQKVMKKADVRKYLPASRTNPSDWRTIKSAGEIAKLKAGGGFVDFFQWRAHRSNPVGMADDGFVLEYRNFDAGANPFTSNLDAKTKQPKMMFDSSKPEGKAVTAAQVGKKEHFLVEYKNAVPFNPNAGWKEGDMLPRYYLQEAKGSAADNKATGSWKNGTWTVLIVRPLGLSNNDDKAFKDGGVYNVGFAVHDDNITTRGHQVSYVRTLGFGVKADIQAVKLP
;
A
#
# COMPACT_ATOMS: atom_id res chain seq x y z
N TYR A 1 4.97 12.16 -11.76
CA TYR A 1 5.50 13.53 -11.79
C TYR A 1 5.31 14.09 -13.19
N ARG A 2 4.99 15.38 -13.30
CA ARG A 2 4.90 16.13 -14.56
C ARG A 2 5.93 17.25 -14.54
N PHE A 3 6.68 17.41 -15.61
CA PHE A 3 7.63 18.50 -15.76
C PHE A 3 6.89 19.79 -16.12
N ASP A 4 7.11 20.87 -15.37
CA ASP A 4 6.45 22.17 -15.55
C ASP A 4 7.28 23.15 -16.40
N GLY A 5 8.28 22.64 -17.13
CA GLY A 5 9.27 23.44 -17.85
C GLY A 5 10.48 23.85 -17.02
N LYS A 6 10.43 23.70 -15.68
CA LYS A 6 11.55 24.00 -14.77
C LYS A 6 11.87 22.87 -13.81
N GLN A 7 10.86 22.19 -13.28
CA GLN A 7 10.99 21.16 -12.25
C GLN A 7 9.92 20.08 -12.36
N TRP A 8 10.16 18.98 -11.66
CA TRP A 8 9.23 17.86 -11.58
C TRP A 8 8.26 18.04 -10.42
N LYS A 9 6.97 18.11 -10.73
CA LYS A 9 5.91 18.25 -9.72
C LYS A 9 5.00 17.03 -9.69
N VAL A 10 4.35 16.81 -8.55
CA VAL A 10 3.26 15.83 -8.45
C VAL A 10 2.16 16.26 -9.42
N TYR A 11 1.63 15.30 -10.18
CA TYR A 11 0.51 15.48 -11.08
C TYR A 11 -0.47 14.35 -10.84
N GLY A 12 -1.72 14.74 -10.62
CA GLY A 12 -2.80 13.87 -10.17
C GLY A 12 -2.70 13.45 -8.70
N GLY A 13 -3.82 12.99 -8.17
CA GLY A 13 -3.94 12.50 -6.80
C GLY A 13 -5.22 11.70 -6.58
N PRO A 14 -5.44 11.16 -5.38
CA PRO A 14 -6.70 10.50 -5.05
C PRO A 14 -7.85 11.50 -5.01
N ARG A 15 -9.10 11.06 -5.22
CA ARG A 15 -10.28 11.93 -5.25
C ARG A 15 -10.49 12.78 -4.00
N LEU A 16 -10.06 12.29 -2.85
CA LEU A 16 -10.21 13.01 -1.57
C LEU A 16 -9.14 14.09 -1.35
N ASP A 17 -8.12 14.16 -2.22
CA ASP A 17 -7.12 15.23 -2.15
C ASP A 17 -7.77 16.59 -2.44
N LYS A 18 -7.44 17.61 -1.63
CA LYS A 18 -8.02 18.95 -1.73
C LYS A 18 -7.81 19.58 -3.10
N ALA A 19 -6.66 19.35 -3.74
CA ALA A 19 -6.39 19.90 -5.07
C ALA A 19 -7.23 19.20 -6.14
N VAL A 20 -7.53 17.91 -5.97
CA VAL A 20 -8.43 17.15 -6.87
C VAL A 20 -9.88 17.61 -6.70
N GLN A 21 -10.36 17.77 -5.46
CA GLN A 21 -11.70 18.30 -5.19
C GLN A 21 -11.89 19.73 -5.72
N ALA A 22 -10.86 20.56 -5.66
CA ALA A 22 -10.87 21.91 -6.21
C ALA A 22 -10.67 21.98 -7.75
N GLY A 23 -10.58 20.83 -8.44
CA GLY A 23 -10.35 20.77 -9.89
C GLY A 23 -8.96 21.20 -10.35
N LYS A 24 -8.01 21.40 -9.44
CA LYS A 24 -6.62 21.83 -9.74
C LYS A 24 -5.71 20.68 -10.16
N GLN A 25 -6.09 19.44 -9.85
CA GLN A 25 -5.40 18.22 -10.22
C GLN A 25 -6.42 17.17 -10.69
N PRO A 26 -6.08 16.30 -11.65
CA PRO A 26 -6.97 15.20 -12.03
C PRO A 26 -6.98 14.09 -10.97
N PRO A 27 -8.07 13.33 -10.86
CA PRO A 27 -8.06 12.08 -10.10
C PRO A 27 -7.18 11.06 -10.83
N ILE A 28 -6.05 10.71 -10.24
CA ILE A 28 -5.13 9.67 -10.72
C ILE A 28 -4.63 8.90 -9.50
N TYR A 29 -5.23 7.75 -9.29
CA TYR A 29 -4.85 6.83 -8.22
C TYR A 29 -5.25 5.41 -8.59
N GLU A 30 -4.47 4.44 -8.12
CA GLU A 30 -4.68 3.05 -8.47
C GLU A 30 -5.87 2.42 -7.72
N ASP A 31 -6.47 1.41 -8.34
CA ASP A 31 -7.34 0.47 -7.64
C ASP A 31 -6.51 -0.46 -6.75
N ARG A 32 -7.14 -0.94 -5.66
CA ARG A 32 -6.47 -1.76 -4.67
C ARG A 32 -7.42 -2.72 -3.97
N LEU A 33 -6.99 -3.98 -3.85
CA LEU A 33 -7.57 -4.96 -2.95
C LEU A 33 -6.66 -5.11 -1.74
N THR A 34 -7.23 -5.11 -0.54
CA THR A 34 -6.52 -5.20 0.74
C THR A 34 -7.10 -6.33 1.57
N LEU A 35 -6.23 -7.12 2.19
CA LEU A 35 -6.60 -8.12 3.18
C LEU A 35 -5.97 -7.74 4.53
N MET A 36 -6.76 -7.88 5.58
CA MET A 36 -6.31 -7.82 6.97
C MET A 36 -6.52 -9.18 7.61
N VAL A 37 -5.50 -9.74 8.27
CA VAL A 37 -5.60 -11.06 8.89
C VAL A 37 -5.14 -11.05 10.35
N ASP A 38 -5.95 -11.65 11.20
CA ASP A 38 -5.68 -11.88 12.62
C ASP A 38 -5.84 -13.37 12.97
N ASP A 39 -4.94 -13.87 13.81
CA ASP A 39 -4.91 -15.25 14.31
C ASP A 39 -5.64 -15.40 15.66
N GLY A 40 -6.54 -14.46 15.98
CA GLY A 40 -7.29 -14.41 17.24
C GLY A 40 -6.54 -13.75 18.39
N LYS A 41 -5.35 -13.19 18.15
CA LYS A 41 -4.51 -12.58 19.19
C LYS A 41 -4.69 -11.07 19.30
N VAL A 42 -5.35 -10.43 18.35
CA VAL A 42 -5.61 -8.98 18.40
C VAL A 42 -6.97 -8.71 19.05
N PRO A 43 -7.00 -8.12 20.27
CA PRO A 43 -8.25 -7.88 20.98
C PRO A 43 -9.21 -7.00 20.17
N GLY A 44 -10.45 -7.46 20.04
CA GLY A 44 -11.52 -6.74 19.34
C GLY A 44 -11.53 -6.90 17.81
N PHE A 45 -10.51 -7.52 17.20
CA PHE A 45 -10.47 -7.62 15.74
C PHE A 45 -11.59 -8.50 15.19
N ALA A 46 -11.94 -9.60 15.85
CA ALA A 46 -13.05 -10.47 15.44
C ALA A 46 -14.40 -9.73 15.35
N GLN A 47 -14.60 -8.69 16.16
CA GLN A 47 -15.84 -7.91 16.23
C GLN A 47 -15.80 -6.67 15.33
N GLN A 48 -14.64 -6.04 15.20
CA GLN A 48 -14.51 -4.72 14.59
C GLN A 48 -13.77 -4.74 13.24
N GLY A 49 -13.01 -5.79 12.93
CA GLY A 49 -12.22 -5.90 11.71
C GLY A 49 -11.33 -4.69 11.47
N CYS A 50 -11.32 -4.20 10.24
CA CYS A 50 -10.48 -3.07 9.85
C CYS A 50 -10.84 -1.76 10.56
N TRP A 51 -12.08 -1.58 11.07
CA TRP A 51 -12.47 -0.38 11.82
C TRP A 51 -11.70 -0.23 13.12
N LEU A 52 -11.22 -1.33 13.72
CA LEU A 52 -10.34 -1.32 14.91
C LEU A 52 -9.10 -0.43 14.70
N THR A 53 -8.69 -0.27 13.44
CA THR A 53 -7.49 0.46 13.05
C THR A 53 -7.76 1.85 12.49
N CYS A 54 -8.98 2.38 12.65
CA CYS A 54 -9.39 3.69 12.17
C CYS A 54 -9.65 4.62 13.34
N HIS A 55 -8.84 5.67 13.48
CA HIS A 55 -8.92 6.60 14.59
C HIS A 55 -9.01 8.05 14.13
N GLU A 56 -9.45 8.95 15.03
CA GLU A 56 -9.24 10.39 14.84
C GLU A 56 -7.75 10.71 14.76
N GLY A 57 -7.39 11.74 13.99
CA GLY A 57 -6.01 12.15 13.80
C GLY A 57 -5.27 11.47 12.65
N GLU A 58 -5.78 10.35 12.14
CA GLU A 58 -5.24 9.71 10.93
C GLU A 58 -5.38 10.61 9.69
N ARG A 59 -4.52 10.37 8.70
CA ARG A 59 -4.58 11.04 7.40
C ARG A 59 -5.95 10.87 6.77
N ASP A 60 -6.53 11.98 6.32
CA ASP A 60 -7.88 12.05 5.75
C ASP A 60 -9.01 11.68 6.74
N MET A 61 -8.78 11.63 8.07
CA MET A 61 -9.79 11.37 9.11
C MET A 61 -10.15 12.64 9.90
N PRO A 62 -11.26 12.65 10.69
CA PRO A 62 -11.57 13.78 11.57
C PRO A 62 -10.40 14.11 12.50
N LYS A 63 -10.20 15.42 12.73
CA LYS A 63 -9.09 15.96 13.53
C LYS A 63 -7.71 15.51 13.06
N GLU A 64 -7.53 15.31 11.75
CA GLU A 64 -6.25 14.92 11.12
C GLU A 64 -5.06 15.69 11.72
N ALA A 65 -4.05 14.93 12.12
CA ALA A 65 -2.84 15.49 12.73
C ALA A 65 -2.05 16.31 11.71
N SER A 66 -1.49 17.42 12.16
CA SER A 66 -0.55 18.18 11.33
C SER A 66 0.74 17.39 11.10
N THR A 67 1.40 17.60 9.95
CA THR A 67 2.70 16.99 9.67
C THR A 67 3.74 17.32 10.76
N GLN A 68 3.73 18.54 11.29
CA GLN A 68 4.65 18.97 12.35
C GLN A 68 4.45 18.17 13.63
N GLU A 69 3.20 17.92 14.00
CA GLU A 69 2.85 17.14 15.19
C GLU A 69 3.18 15.65 15.02
N ALA A 70 2.83 15.06 13.88
CA ALA A 70 3.18 13.68 13.55
C ALA A 70 4.71 13.47 13.53
N GLN A 71 5.47 14.43 12.99
CA GLN A 71 6.93 14.40 13.02
C GLN A 71 7.49 14.49 14.44
N LYS A 72 6.89 15.33 15.29
CA LYS A 72 7.30 15.46 16.70
C LYS A 72 7.11 14.15 17.45
N VAL A 73 5.94 13.53 17.32
CA VAL A 73 5.51 12.34 18.08
C VAL A 73 6.12 11.04 17.55
N MET A 74 6.06 10.79 16.24
CA MET A 74 6.38 9.48 15.65
C MET A 74 7.41 9.53 14.51
N LYS A 75 7.97 10.72 14.23
CA LYS A 75 8.93 10.91 13.13
C LYS A 75 8.37 10.49 11.76
N LYS A 76 7.05 10.60 11.58
CA LYS A 76 6.34 10.35 10.32
C LYS A 76 5.74 11.65 9.80
N ALA A 77 5.44 11.68 8.51
CA ALA A 77 4.79 12.84 7.89
C ALA A 77 3.29 12.93 8.18
N ASP A 78 2.68 11.80 8.56
CA ASP A 78 1.25 11.63 8.81
C ASP A 78 1.02 10.53 9.86
N VAL A 79 -0.17 10.51 10.43
CA VAL A 79 -0.68 9.38 11.25
C VAL A 79 -1.42 8.43 10.31
N ARG A 80 -1.18 7.13 10.46
CA ARG A 80 -1.86 6.06 9.72
C ARG A 80 -2.41 5.05 10.70
N LYS A 81 -3.15 4.07 10.16
CA LYS A 81 -3.69 2.92 10.89
C LYS A 81 -2.77 2.42 11.99
N TYR A 82 -3.33 2.24 13.17
CA TYR A 82 -2.68 1.66 14.33
C TYR A 82 -3.68 0.86 15.17
N LEU A 83 -3.19 -0.08 15.98
CA LEU A 83 -3.98 -0.85 16.92
C LEU A 83 -4.08 -0.13 18.27
N PRO A 84 -5.26 -0.09 18.91
CA PRO A 84 -5.43 0.50 20.24
C PRO A 84 -4.42 -0.03 21.28
N ALA A 85 -4.08 -1.32 21.22
CA ALA A 85 -3.14 -1.96 22.13
C ALA A 85 -1.72 -1.35 22.10
N SER A 86 -1.36 -0.63 21.03
CA SER A 86 -0.08 0.06 20.87
C SER A 86 -0.02 1.43 21.56
N ARG A 87 -1.09 1.84 22.26
CA ARG A 87 -1.20 3.11 22.98
C ARG A 87 -1.36 2.90 24.48
N THR A 88 -0.86 3.83 25.29
CA THR A 88 -1.18 3.87 26.73
C THR A 88 -2.57 4.45 26.98
N ASN A 89 -3.03 5.35 26.10
CA ASN A 89 -4.44 5.72 25.95
C ASN A 89 -4.95 5.30 24.56
N PRO A 90 -5.78 4.25 24.45
CA PRO A 90 -6.34 3.76 23.20
C PRO A 90 -6.93 4.82 22.26
N SER A 91 -7.50 5.89 22.81
CA SER A 91 -8.18 6.95 22.06
C SER A 91 -7.28 8.12 21.66
N ASP A 92 -6.00 8.13 22.06
CA ASP A 92 -5.07 9.20 21.72
C ASP A 92 -3.85 8.64 20.97
N TRP A 93 -3.81 8.91 19.67
CA TRP A 93 -2.76 8.47 18.78
C TRP A 93 -1.36 8.91 19.24
N ARG A 94 -1.25 9.97 20.06
CA ARG A 94 0.01 10.51 20.57
C ARG A 94 0.68 9.62 21.61
N THR A 95 -0.09 8.78 22.28
CA THR A 95 0.34 8.02 23.45
C THR A 95 0.98 6.68 23.10
N ILE A 96 1.88 6.69 22.11
CA ILE A 96 2.56 5.49 21.62
C ILE A 96 3.35 4.84 22.77
N LYS A 97 3.14 3.54 22.98
CA LYS A 97 3.93 2.76 23.94
C LYS A 97 5.42 2.76 23.57
N SER A 98 6.27 2.47 24.55
CA SER A 98 7.72 2.40 24.32
C SER A 98 8.08 1.35 23.28
N ALA A 99 9.24 1.51 22.62
CA ALA A 99 9.71 0.55 21.62
C ALA A 99 9.80 -0.90 22.18
N GLY A 100 10.18 -1.06 23.45
CA GLY A 100 10.22 -2.37 24.11
C GLY A 100 8.84 -2.99 24.31
N GLU A 101 7.84 -2.19 24.69
CA GLU A 101 6.45 -2.66 24.79
C GLU A 101 5.87 -3.02 23.41
N ILE A 102 6.15 -2.22 22.38
CA ILE A 102 5.75 -2.52 21.00
C ILE A 102 6.39 -3.82 20.51
N ALA A 103 7.69 -4.01 20.75
CA ALA A 103 8.38 -5.26 20.42
C ALA A 103 7.77 -6.47 21.14
N LYS A 104 7.42 -6.32 22.42
CA LYS A 104 6.75 -7.37 23.21
C LYS A 104 5.36 -7.70 22.65
N LEU A 105 4.57 -6.69 22.26
CA LEU A 105 3.28 -6.89 21.60
C LEU A 105 3.45 -7.63 20.27
N LYS A 106 4.40 -7.21 19.43
CA LYS A 106 4.67 -7.86 18.14
C LYS A 106 5.06 -9.32 18.33
N ALA A 107 6.02 -9.60 19.23
CA ALA A 107 6.47 -10.95 19.55
C ALA A 107 5.35 -11.85 20.10
N GLY A 108 4.38 -11.26 20.81
CA GLY A 108 3.17 -11.95 21.26
C GLY A 108 2.11 -12.18 20.16
N GLY A 109 2.36 -11.74 18.93
CA GLY A 109 1.39 -11.79 17.83
C GLY A 109 0.31 -10.71 17.90
N GLY A 110 0.51 -9.64 18.68
CA GLY A 110 -0.47 -8.56 18.88
C GLY A 110 -0.58 -7.57 17.72
N PHE A 111 -0.33 -7.99 16.48
CA PHE A 111 -0.44 -7.20 15.24
C PHE A 111 -1.44 -7.84 14.27
N VAL A 112 -1.91 -7.08 13.28
CA VAL A 112 -2.74 -7.57 12.18
C VAL A 112 -1.90 -7.61 10.91
N ASP A 113 -1.89 -8.76 10.22
CA ASP A 113 -1.28 -8.91 8.89
C ASP A 113 -1.99 -8.01 7.88
N PHE A 114 -1.27 -7.39 6.96
CA PHE A 114 -1.79 -6.35 6.08
C PHE A 114 -1.09 -6.32 4.73
N PHE A 115 -1.58 -7.12 3.79
CA PHE A 115 -1.08 -7.16 2.42
C PHE A 115 -2.08 -6.64 1.40
N GLN A 116 -1.59 -6.08 0.30
CA GLN A 116 -2.44 -5.46 -0.71
C GLN A 116 -1.97 -5.76 -2.12
N TRP A 117 -2.91 -6.19 -2.95
CA TRP A 117 -2.74 -6.12 -4.38
C TRP A 117 -3.04 -4.70 -4.86
N ARG A 118 -2.12 -4.14 -5.66
CA ARG A 118 -2.18 -2.78 -6.17
C ARG A 118 -2.05 -2.75 -7.69
N ALA A 119 -3.04 -2.16 -8.36
CA ALA A 119 -3.12 -2.20 -9.82
C ALA A 119 -1.88 -1.60 -10.52
N HIS A 120 -1.26 -0.55 -9.97
CA HIS A 120 -0.06 0.07 -10.56
C HIS A 120 1.20 -0.33 -9.80
N ARG A 121 1.16 -0.39 -8.47
CA ARG A 121 2.37 -0.52 -7.65
C ARG A 121 2.86 -1.94 -7.41
N SER A 122 2.06 -2.98 -7.69
CA SER A 122 2.48 -4.36 -7.44
C SER A 122 2.08 -5.33 -8.56
N ASN A 123 0.93 -5.11 -9.20
CA ASN A 123 0.44 -5.97 -10.27
C ASN A 123 1.43 -6.15 -11.45
N PRO A 124 2.07 -5.09 -11.99
CA PRO A 124 2.92 -5.23 -13.17
C PRO A 124 4.20 -6.05 -12.94
N VAL A 125 4.56 -6.29 -11.67
CA VAL A 125 5.71 -7.12 -11.26
C VAL A 125 5.28 -8.44 -10.61
N GLY A 126 3.99 -8.80 -10.68
CA GLY A 126 3.48 -10.09 -10.20
C GLY A 126 3.45 -10.23 -8.67
N MET A 127 3.35 -9.13 -7.93
CA MET A 127 3.45 -9.10 -6.47
C MET A 127 2.19 -8.51 -5.82
N ALA A 128 2.01 -8.79 -4.53
CA ALA A 128 1.29 -7.91 -3.61
C ALA A 128 2.31 -7.15 -2.76
N ASP A 129 1.96 -5.97 -2.24
CA ASP A 129 2.75 -5.38 -1.16
C ASP A 129 2.43 -6.08 0.17
N ASP A 130 3.39 -6.09 1.08
CA ASP A 130 3.33 -6.85 2.33
C ASP A 130 3.64 -5.97 3.54
N GLY A 131 2.93 -6.19 4.63
CA GLY A 131 2.95 -5.29 5.77
C GLY A 131 2.13 -5.78 6.94
N PHE A 132 2.17 -5.00 8.02
CA PHE A 132 1.36 -5.24 9.20
C PHE A 132 0.90 -3.94 9.84
N VAL A 133 -0.14 -4.02 10.68
CA VAL A 133 -0.59 -2.92 11.52
C VAL A 133 -0.35 -3.24 13.00
N LEU A 134 0.41 -2.36 13.66
CA LEU A 134 0.62 -2.36 15.11
C LEU A 134 0.61 -0.92 15.64
N GLU A 135 1.75 -0.32 15.91
CA GLU A 135 1.87 1.07 16.35
C GLU A 135 1.69 2.08 15.22
N TYR A 136 1.83 1.59 14.00
CA TYR A 136 1.66 2.27 12.74
C TYR A 136 1.33 1.23 11.66
N ARG A 137 1.04 1.71 10.44
CA ARG A 137 0.96 0.86 9.26
C ARG A 137 2.35 0.67 8.68
N ASN A 138 2.91 -0.50 8.91
CA ASN A 138 4.26 -0.86 8.55
C ASN A 138 4.29 -1.69 7.26
N PHE A 139 5.45 -1.67 6.60
CA PHE A 139 5.80 -2.65 5.58
C PHE A 139 6.69 -3.71 6.23
N ASP A 140 6.70 -4.89 5.65
CA ASP A 140 7.55 -5.97 6.12
C ASP A 140 9.02 -5.72 5.78
N ALA A 141 9.89 -6.46 6.46
CA ALA A 141 11.33 -6.34 6.26
C ALA A 141 11.73 -6.66 4.81
N GLY A 142 12.61 -5.81 4.26
CA GLY A 142 13.18 -5.98 2.93
C GLY A 142 12.75 -4.90 1.94
N ALA A 143 12.78 -5.24 0.65
CA ALA A 143 12.45 -4.30 -0.43
C ALA A 143 11.02 -4.55 -0.93
N ASN A 144 10.22 -3.49 -0.99
CA ASN A 144 8.86 -3.54 -1.53
C ASN A 144 8.86 -3.59 -3.06
N PRO A 145 7.74 -4.02 -3.71
CA PRO A 145 7.64 -4.09 -5.17
C PRO A 145 7.64 -2.71 -5.88
N PHE A 146 7.70 -1.62 -5.11
CA PHE A 146 7.79 -0.26 -5.61
C PHE A 146 8.59 0.63 -4.66
N THR A 147 9.13 1.72 -5.20
CA THR A 147 9.81 2.75 -4.41
C THR A 147 9.61 4.13 -5.01
N SER A 148 9.79 5.17 -4.19
CA SER A 148 9.65 6.56 -4.64
C SER A 148 10.65 6.85 -5.76
N ASN A 149 10.13 7.30 -6.90
CA ASN A 149 10.93 7.72 -8.04
C ASN A 149 11.46 9.14 -7.88
N LEU A 150 11.33 9.81 -6.72
CA LEU A 150 11.91 11.15 -6.50
C LEU A 150 13.11 11.06 -5.58
N ASP A 151 14.23 11.66 -6.00
CA ASP A 151 15.35 11.90 -5.13
C ASP A 151 15.04 13.08 -4.18
N ALA A 152 15.19 12.84 -2.88
CA ALA A 152 14.83 13.81 -1.86
C ALA A 152 15.75 15.03 -1.82
N LYS A 153 17.01 14.90 -2.28
CA LYS A 153 18.01 15.96 -2.29
C LYS A 153 17.91 16.79 -3.55
N THR A 154 17.93 16.14 -4.72
CA THR A 154 17.97 16.84 -6.02
C THR A 154 16.58 17.27 -6.49
N LYS A 155 15.51 16.71 -5.93
CA LYS A 155 14.12 16.89 -6.38
C LYS A 155 13.92 16.47 -7.84
N GLN A 156 14.76 15.57 -8.34
CA GLN A 156 14.66 14.99 -9.68
C GLN A 156 14.17 13.54 -9.61
N PRO A 157 13.60 13.01 -10.71
CA PRO A 157 13.32 11.60 -10.81
C PRO A 157 14.60 10.77 -10.68
N LYS A 158 14.48 9.55 -10.15
CA LYS A 158 15.61 8.60 -10.07
C LYS A 158 15.75 7.79 -11.37
N MET A 159 14.61 7.44 -11.95
CA MET A 159 14.48 6.60 -13.14
C MET A 159 13.59 7.30 -14.17
N MET A 160 13.87 7.04 -15.45
CA MET A 160 13.05 7.42 -16.61
C MET A 160 12.81 6.22 -17.52
N PHE A 161 11.87 6.34 -18.45
CA PHE A 161 11.69 5.33 -19.48
C PHE A 161 12.90 5.30 -20.42
N ASP A 162 13.29 4.08 -20.82
CA ASP A 162 14.25 3.86 -21.90
C ASP A 162 13.66 4.35 -23.22
N SER A 163 14.30 5.35 -23.84
CA SER A 163 13.82 5.96 -25.07
C SER A 163 13.80 5.02 -26.28
N SER A 164 14.47 3.87 -26.20
CA SER A 164 14.41 2.82 -27.23
C SER A 164 13.10 2.01 -27.19
N LYS A 165 12.31 2.14 -26.11
CA LYS A 165 11.04 1.42 -25.92
C LYS A 165 9.84 2.23 -26.49
N PRO A 166 8.70 1.59 -26.78
CA PRO A 166 7.54 2.23 -27.41
C PRO A 166 6.93 3.43 -26.66
N GLU A 167 7.15 3.50 -25.34
CA GLU A 167 6.77 4.60 -24.48
C GLU A 167 7.53 5.88 -24.83
N GLY A 168 8.74 5.75 -25.38
CA GLY A 168 9.71 6.84 -25.48
C GLY A 168 10.21 7.26 -24.09
N LYS A 169 10.90 8.39 -23.99
CA LYS A 169 11.50 8.86 -22.72
C LYS A 169 10.49 9.28 -21.63
N ALA A 170 9.23 9.51 -22.02
CA ALA A 170 8.17 10.05 -21.18
C ALA A 170 6.79 9.72 -21.76
N VAL A 171 5.78 9.72 -20.90
CA VAL A 171 4.37 9.79 -21.32
C VAL A 171 3.81 11.19 -21.07
N THR A 172 2.62 11.48 -21.60
CA THR A 172 1.88 12.71 -21.33
C THR A 172 0.54 12.39 -20.66
N ALA A 173 -0.12 13.39 -20.07
CA ALA A 173 -1.43 13.19 -19.42
C ALA A 173 -2.47 12.55 -20.35
N ALA A 174 -2.49 12.92 -21.63
CA ALA A 174 -3.43 12.41 -22.62
C ALA A 174 -3.16 10.94 -23.03
N GLN A 175 -1.99 10.40 -22.69
CA GLN A 175 -1.54 9.04 -23.01
C GLN A 175 -1.71 8.06 -21.85
N VAL A 176 -2.00 8.54 -20.64
CA VAL A 176 -2.29 7.67 -19.48
C VAL A 176 -3.47 6.76 -19.82
N GLY A 177 -3.30 5.45 -19.60
CA GLY A 177 -4.28 4.42 -19.96
C GLY A 177 -4.35 4.04 -21.45
N LYS A 178 -3.64 4.77 -22.32
CA LYS A 178 -3.53 4.47 -23.76
C LYS A 178 -2.17 3.91 -24.18
N LYS A 179 -1.15 4.18 -23.37
CA LYS A 179 0.21 3.65 -23.50
C LYS A 179 0.62 2.92 -22.22
N GLU A 180 1.58 2.02 -22.36
CA GLU A 180 2.33 1.51 -21.23
C GLU A 180 2.89 2.70 -20.43
N HIS A 181 2.64 2.67 -19.12
CA HIS A 181 2.97 3.76 -18.21
C HIS A 181 3.47 3.24 -16.86
N PHE A 182 3.70 1.92 -16.73
CA PHE A 182 4.41 1.32 -15.62
C PHE A 182 5.92 1.42 -15.86
N LEU A 183 6.63 2.10 -14.96
CA LEU A 183 8.09 2.20 -15.00
C LEU A 183 8.69 1.06 -14.19
N VAL A 184 9.25 0.05 -14.86
CA VAL A 184 9.70 -1.21 -14.27
C VAL A 184 11.21 -1.39 -14.46
N GLU A 185 11.91 -1.59 -13.36
CA GLU A 185 13.36 -1.86 -13.32
C GLU A 185 13.70 -3.09 -14.17
N TYR A 186 14.83 -3.04 -14.89
CA TYR A 186 15.31 -4.08 -15.81
C TYR A 186 14.37 -4.43 -17.00
N LYS A 187 13.22 -3.76 -17.15
CA LYS A 187 12.31 -3.96 -18.29
C LYS A 187 12.29 -2.74 -19.22
N ASN A 188 11.91 -1.58 -18.68
CA ASN A 188 11.78 -0.33 -19.45
C ASN A 188 12.30 0.91 -18.69
N ALA A 189 12.86 0.75 -17.49
CA ALA A 189 13.41 1.85 -16.71
C ALA A 189 14.95 1.92 -16.83
N VAL A 190 15.47 3.13 -17.01
CA VAL A 190 16.90 3.48 -16.98
C VAL A 190 17.14 4.63 -15.99
N PRO A 191 18.38 4.83 -15.49
CA PRO A 191 18.70 5.98 -14.65
C PRO A 191 18.28 7.30 -15.29
N PHE A 192 17.74 8.22 -14.47
CA PHE A 192 17.28 9.50 -14.95
C PHE A 192 18.42 10.34 -15.54
N ASN A 193 18.24 10.82 -16.78
CA ASN A 193 19.15 11.76 -17.41
C ASN A 193 18.53 13.18 -17.41
N PRO A 194 19.08 14.14 -16.65
CA PRO A 194 18.56 15.52 -16.61
C PRO A 194 18.68 16.24 -17.97
N ASN A 195 19.61 15.80 -18.83
CA ASN A 195 19.89 16.40 -20.14
C ASN A 195 19.13 15.71 -21.29
N ALA A 196 18.12 14.89 -21.00
CA ALA A 196 17.33 14.20 -22.03
C ALA A 196 16.39 15.12 -22.84
N GLY A 197 16.51 16.45 -22.73
CA GLY A 197 15.68 17.42 -23.45
C GLY A 197 14.21 17.40 -23.03
N TRP A 198 13.96 17.46 -21.71
CA TRP A 198 12.62 17.43 -21.12
C TRP A 198 11.76 18.62 -21.58
N LYS A 199 10.50 18.32 -21.93
CA LYS A 199 9.51 19.32 -22.37
C LYS A 199 8.43 19.48 -21.32
N GLU A 200 7.88 20.68 -21.21
CA GLU A 200 6.71 20.91 -20.36
C GLU A 200 5.60 19.90 -20.71
N GLY A 201 5.07 19.23 -19.69
CA GLY A 201 4.07 18.21 -19.87
C GLY A 201 4.58 16.78 -19.93
N ASP A 202 5.89 16.56 -20.06
CA ASP A 202 6.51 15.23 -19.92
C ASP A 202 6.21 14.67 -18.53
N MET A 203 5.85 13.39 -18.48
CA MET A 203 5.50 12.67 -17.26
C MET A 203 6.31 11.39 -17.08
N LEU A 204 6.71 11.17 -15.83
CA LEU A 204 7.30 9.94 -15.33
C LEU A 204 6.51 9.44 -14.11
N PRO A 205 6.33 8.13 -13.91
CA PRO A 205 5.63 7.60 -12.74
C PRO A 205 6.22 8.09 -11.41
N ARG A 206 5.35 8.29 -10.41
CA ARG A 206 5.77 8.68 -9.05
C ARG A 206 6.56 7.59 -8.33
N TYR A 207 6.32 6.35 -8.73
CA TYR A 207 6.99 5.16 -8.24
C TYR A 207 7.56 4.41 -9.43
N TYR A 208 8.77 3.88 -9.30
CA TYR A 208 9.22 2.81 -10.18
C TYR A 208 9.04 1.48 -9.46
N LEU A 209 8.84 0.43 -10.25
CA LEU A 209 8.54 -0.92 -9.80
C LEU A 209 9.80 -1.76 -9.89
N GLN A 210 9.97 -2.65 -8.92
CA GLN A 210 11.12 -3.52 -8.78
C GLN A 210 10.66 -4.87 -8.23
N GLU A 211 11.53 -5.87 -8.29
CA GLU A 211 11.28 -7.12 -7.59
C GLU A 211 11.37 -6.89 -6.07
N ALA A 212 10.38 -7.41 -5.33
CA ALA A 212 10.42 -7.39 -3.87
C ALA A 212 11.49 -8.35 -3.33
N LYS A 213 12.02 -8.08 -2.13
CA LYS A 213 13.06 -8.90 -1.48
C LYS A 213 12.75 -9.04 0.02
N GLY A 214 13.15 -10.16 0.62
CA GLY A 214 12.92 -10.44 2.04
C GLY A 214 11.46 -10.82 2.32
N SER A 215 11.00 -10.60 3.55
CA SER A 215 9.60 -10.86 3.96
C SER A 215 8.61 -10.06 3.12
N ALA A 216 8.98 -8.84 2.70
CA ALA A 216 8.17 -8.03 1.77
C ALA A 216 7.89 -8.69 0.39
N ALA A 217 8.48 -9.85 0.09
CA ALA A 217 8.32 -10.59 -1.15
C ALA A 217 7.47 -11.87 -1.02
N ASP A 218 6.94 -12.15 0.17
CA ASP A 218 6.26 -13.41 0.50
C ASP A 218 4.97 -13.61 -0.29
N ASN A 219 4.27 -12.51 -0.59
CA ASN A 219 3.01 -12.53 -1.34
C ASN A 219 3.20 -12.25 -2.84
N LYS A 220 2.82 -13.22 -3.68
CA LYS A 220 2.67 -13.03 -5.14
C LYS A 220 1.24 -12.68 -5.49
N ALA A 221 1.04 -11.91 -6.54
CA ALA A 221 -0.30 -11.65 -7.03
C ALA A 221 -0.35 -11.32 -8.52
N THR A 222 -1.46 -11.71 -9.16
CA THR A 222 -1.79 -11.31 -10.52
C THR A 222 -3.20 -10.75 -10.55
N GLY A 223 -3.42 -9.75 -11.38
CA GLY A 223 -4.69 -9.06 -11.54
C GLY A 223 -4.96 -8.82 -13.02
N SER A 224 -6.15 -9.19 -13.47
CA SER A 224 -6.62 -8.92 -14.83
C SER A 224 -7.93 -8.13 -14.79
N TRP A 225 -8.06 -7.17 -15.71
CA TRP A 225 -9.26 -6.35 -15.85
C TRP A 225 -10.04 -6.79 -17.08
N LYS A 226 -11.31 -7.14 -16.89
CA LYS A 226 -12.22 -7.49 -17.98
C LYS A 226 -13.64 -7.07 -17.62
N ASN A 227 -14.36 -6.47 -18.57
CA ASN A 227 -15.78 -6.12 -18.44
C ASN A 227 -16.13 -5.33 -17.16
N GLY A 228 -15.28 -4.37 -16.76
CA GLY A 228 -15.55 -3.55 -15.58
C GLY A 228 -15.18 -4.22 -14.25
N THR A 229 -14.42 -5.31 -14.25
CA THR A 229 -14.10 -6.06 -13.04
C THR A 229 -12.64 -6.50 -13.01
N TRP A 230 -12.00 -6.34 -11.84
CA TRP A 230 -10.72 -6.95 -11.53
C TRP A 230 -10.93 -8.40 -11.07
N THR A 231 -10.20 -9.33 -11.69
CA THR A 231 -10.00 -10.67 -11.14
C THR A 231 -8.58 -10.74 -10.59
N VAL A 232 -8.44 -10.95 -9.28
CA VAL A 232 -7.16 -10.96 -8.58
C VAL A 232 -6.91 -12.34 -7.97
N LEU A 233 -5.75 -12.91 -8.27
CA LEU A 233 -5.21 -14.10 -7.63
C LEU A 233 -4.04 -13.66 -6.74
N ILE A 234 -4.11 -13.97 -5.45
CA ILE A 234 -3.01 -13.79 -4.49
C ILE A 234 -2.52 -15.18 -4.08
N VAL A 235 -1.21 -15.37 -4.06
CA VAL A 235 -0.54 -16.60 -3.62
C VAL A 235 0.37 -16.27 -2.45
N ARG A 236 0.13 -16.93 -1.32
CA ARG A 236 0.87 -16.77 -0.06
C ARG A 236 1.28 -18.15 0.48
N PRO A 237 2.55 -18.38 0.83
CA PRO A 237 2.96 -19.59 1.53
C PRO A 237 2.28 -19.71 2.90
N LEU A 238 1.90 -20.93 3.33
CA LEU A 238 1.25 -21.11 4.64
C LEU A 238 2.24 -20.93 5.80
N GLY A 239 3.42 -21.56 5.70
CA GLY A 239 4.41 -21.63 6.78
C GLY A 239 5.40 -20.46 6.87
N LEU A 240 4.96 -19.23 6.59
CA LEU A 240 5.83 -18.07 6.78
C LEU A 240 6.26 -17.95 8.25
N SER A 241 7.54 -17.67 8.47
CA SER A 241 8.18 -17.63 9.79
C SER A 241 8.70 -16.26 10.18
N ASN A 242 8.54 -15.26 9.31
CA ASN A 242 8.94 -13.89 9.63
C ASN A 242 8.04 -13.33 10.75
N ASN A 243 8.62 -12.47 11.58
CA ASN A 243 7.93 -11.99 12.80
C ASN A 243 6.97 -10.82 12.52
N ASP A 244 6.85 -10.42 11.26
CA ASP A 244 5.92 -9.46 10.66
C ASP A 244 4.72 -10.13 9.99
N ASP A 245 4.71 -11.46 9.86
CA ASP A 245 3.66 -12.23 9.18
C ASP A 245 2.77 -13.03 10.14
N LYS A 246 1.51 -13.24 9.75
CA LYS A 246 0.69 -14.30 10.35
C LYS A 246 0.91 -15.63 9.63
N ALA A 247 1.46 -16.59 10.38
CA ALA A 247 1.62 -17.95 9.89
C ALA A 247 0.27 -18.66 9.72
N PHE A 248 0.02 -19.18 8.52
CA PHE A 248 -1.13 -20.02 8.23
C PHE A 248 -0.79 -21.51 8.38
N LYS A 249 -1.78 -22.30 8.78
CA LYS A 249 -1.61 -23.75 8.88
C LYS A 249 -2.91 -24.48 8.55
N ASP A 250 -2.77 -25.69 8.03
CA ASP A 250 -3.88 -26.64 7.94
C ASP A 250 -4.52 -26.83 9.32
N GLY A 251 -5.84 -26.86 9.37
CA GLY A 251 -6.64 -26.87 10.60
C GLY A 251 -6.85 -25.49 11.23
N GLY A 252 -6.21 -24.43 10.73
CA GLY A 252 -6.31 -23.08 11.27
C GLY A 252 -7.59 -22.35 10.88
N VAL A 253 -8.07 -21.49 11.78
CA VAL A 253 -9.14 -20.51 11.53
C VAL A 253 -8.61 -19.11 11.85
N TYR A 254 -8.82 -18.17 10.94
CA TYR A 254 -8.31 -16.80 11.01
C TYR A 254 -9.44 -15.80 10.84
N ASN A 255 -9.37 -14.66 11.52
CA ASN A 255 -10.27 -13.54 11.27
C ASN A 255 -9.72 -12.73 10.09
N VAL A 256 -10.56 -12.47 9.09
CA VAL A 256 -10.19 -11.72 7.89
C VAL A 256 -11.13 -10.55 7.63
N GLY A 257 -10.54 -9.44 7.21
CA GLY A 257 -11.26 -8.26 6.71
C GLY A 257 -10.75 -7.88 5.32
N PHE A 258 -11.68 -7.48 4.44
CA PHE A 258 -11.37 -7.06 3.08
C PHE A 258 -11.63 -5.58 2.90
N ALA A 259 -10.83 -4.95 2.05
CA ALA A 259 -11.05 -3.58 1.62
C ALA A 259 -10.80 -3.42 0.11
N VAL A 260 -11.73 -2.73 -0.56
CA VAL A 260 -11.64 -2.42 -2.00
C VAL A 260 -11.59 -0.90 -2.16
N HIS A 261 -10.56 -0.46 -2.90
CA HIS A 261 -10.42 0.92 -3.34
C HIS A 261 -10.58 0.92 -4.85
N ASP A 262 -11.61 1.60 -5.33
CA ASP A 262 -11.88 1.86 -6.73
C ASP A 262 -11.99 3.37 -6.98
N ASP A 263 -12.23 3.76 -8.22
CA ASP A 263 -12.53 5.14 -8.61
C ASP A 263 -11.50 6.17 -8.10
N ASN A 264 -10.21 5.84 -8.18
CA ASN A 264 -9.11 6.72 -7.76
C ASN A 264 -9.21 7.18 -6.28
N ILE A 265 -9.86 6.38 -5.42
CA ILE A 265 -9.99 6.69 -3.99
C ILE A 265 -8.84 6.11 -3.18
N THR A 266 -8.56 6.74 -2.02
CA THR A 266 -7.69 6.17 -0.99
C THR A 266 -8.22 6.46 0.41
N THR A 267 -7.48 6.04 1.43
CA THR A 267 -7.70 6.35 2.86
C THR A 267 -9.12 6.14 3.33
N ARG A 268 -9.95 7.17 3.59
CA ARG A 268 -11.27 6.98 4.21
C ARG A 268 -12.39 6.59 3.23
N GLY A 269 -12.19 6.74 1.93
CA GLY A 269 -13.29 6.65 0.95
C GLY A 269 -13.62 5.24 0.45
N HIS A 270 -12.99 4.20 1.01
CA HIS A 270 -13.03 2.85 0.46
C HIS A 270 -14.12 1.98 1.09
N GLN A 271 -14.44 0.87 0.41
CA GLN A 271 -15.39 -0.11 0.91
C GLN A 271 -14.68 -1.16 1.74
N VAL A 272 -15.33 -1.58 2.82
CA VAL A 272 -14.79 -2.55 3.79
C VAL A 272 -15.83 -3.63 4.06
N SER A 273 -15.37 -4.86 4.27
CA SER A 273 -16.25 -5.96 4.68
C SER A 273 -16.44 -5.97 6.19
N TYR A 274 -17.55 -6.53 6.66
CA TYR A 274 -17.58 -7.13 8.00
C TYR A 274 -16.53 -8.24 8.11
N VAL A 275 -16.14 -8.56 9.33
CA VAL A 275 -15.21 -9.66 9.59
C VAL A 275 -15.82 -10.98 9.13
N ARG A 276 -14.97 -11.83 8.56
CA ARG A 276 -15.26 -13.22 8.22
C ARG A 276 -14.19 -14.11 8.82
N THR A 277 -14.52 -15.38 8.97
CA THR A 277 -13.55 -16.42 9.31
C THR A 277 -13.03 -17.10 8.03
N LEU A 278 -11.72 -17.31 7.95
CA LEU A 278 -11.04 -18.08 6.91
C LEU A 278 -10.50 -19.38 7.53
N GLY A 279 -10.97 -20.52 7.04
CA GLY A 279 -10.60 -21.85 7.54
C GLY A 279 -9.79 -22.65 6.52
N PHE A 280 -8.71 -23.28 6.96
CA PHE A 280 -7.89 -24.19 6.13
C PHE A 280 -8.20 -25.64 6.48
N GLY A 281 -9.02 -26.31 5.66
CA GLY A 281 -9.46 -27.69 5.94
C GLY A 281 -10.43 -27.83 7.13
N VAL A 282 -11.02 -26.71 7.57
CA VAL A 282 -11.96 -26.63 8.69
C VAL A 282 -13.12 -25.70 8.34
N LYS A 283 -14.27 -25.89 9.01
CA LYS A 283 -15.47 -25.08 8.79
C LYS A 283 -15.22 -23.63 9.24
N ALA A 284 -15.50 -22.69 8.34
CA ALA A 284 -15.46 -21.26 8.54
C ALA A 284 -16.40 -20.58 7.53
N ASP A 285 -16.55 -19.25 7.59
CA ASP A 285 -17.35 -18.48 6.63
C ASP A 285 -16.76 -18.59 5.21
N ILE A 286 -15.44 -18.57 5.10
CA ILE A 286 -14.68 -18.80 3.87
C ILE A 286 -13.82 -20.04 4.09
N GLN A 287 -14.01 -21.05 3.24
CA GLN A 287 -13.26 -22.30 3.32
C GLN A 287 -12.20 -22.33 2.23
N ALA A 288 -10.94 -22.43 2.62
CA ALA A 288 -9.85 -22.66 1.69
C ALA A 288 -9.98 -24.08 1.11
N VAL A 289 -9.90 -24.17 -0.21
CA VAL A 289 -9.95 -25.43 -0.95
C VAL A 289 -8.53 -25.78 -1.38
N LYS A 290 -8.11 -27.02 -1.12
CA LYS A 290 -6.85 -27.53 -1.68
C LYS A 290 -7.00 -27.64 -3.19
N LEU A 291 -6.11 -26.97 -3.91
CA LEU A 291 -6.02 -27.18 -5.35
C LEU A 291 -5.41 -28.59 -5.59
N PRO A 292 -5.94 -29.35 -6.56
CA PRO A 292 -5.46 -30.70 -6.87
C PRO A 292 -4.02 -30.74 -7.38
#